data_AF-A0A9E5G711-F1
#
_entry.id   AF-A0A9E5G711-F1
#
_cell.length_a   1.000
_cell.length_b   1.000
_cell.length_c   1.000
_cell.angle_alpha   90.00
_cell.angle_beta   90.00
_cell.angle_gamma   90.00
#
_symmetry.space_group_name_H-M   'P 1'
#
loop_
_entity.id
_entity.type
_entity.pdbx_description
1 polymer ?
#
loop_
_entity_poly.entity_id
_entity_poly.type
_entity_poly.pdbx_seq_one_letter_code
_entity_poly.pdbx_strand_id
1 'polypeptide(L)'
;MYEYPIVCLQTSTHCSEKDLVETNLYDEGASPSIVVDLDGTLTPTDTLIESIVQIIKKSPLNLLYLAFWLTKSKAAFKKTVALQANITAEHLPYFQPLQTYLRREKQKGRHIVLATAAHQTIAQAISTYLDLFDDVLATDGRHNLKGKSKLEAIQEKIGENFIYAGNSWDDLPIWKAAKGAILVGVSPSLAESVRRVVPIVQEFQKENHCVKNWLHALRVHQWLKNLLLFVPLLTSFSFMEGRKLLMIVVAFLAFSFTASATYIVNDLCDLENDRTHPRKRLRPFASAKIPILQGIIVAGCMLVLGCFLALTVSENFFLMLLLYLALTSAYSWVLKQYALIDVLVLSLLYIMRILAGSAAVEISTSSWLLVFSAFMFLSLALVKRCSELVAFHQIGKEVLQGRDYRFTDLVVLWPLGLGSALSALVVFGLFIDAPETQACYATPHLLWFAAIGFIYWLARVWIKTSRGEMHDDPVTYAIKDPGSRITIFAIIIMSLVARYFAYSLFS
;
A
#
# COMPACT_ATOMS: atom_id res chain seq x y z
N MET A 1 3.12 29.96 -9.34
CA MET A 1 3.94 30.45 -10.46
C MET A 1 5.19 29.58 -10.51
N TYR A 2 5.13 28.49 -11.28
CA TYR A 2 6.26 27.63 -11.59
C TYR A 2 6.05 27.13 -13.01
N GLU A 3 6.85 27.69 -13.92
CA GLU A 3 6.89 27.36 -15.35
C GLU A 3 7.53 25.97 -15.55
N TYR A 4 6.87 25.14 -16.36
CA TYR A 4 7.49 23.95 -16.94
C TYR A 4 8.08 24.35 -18.30
N PRO A 5 9.28 23.87 -18.68
CA PRO A 5 9.89 24.22 -19.95
C PRO A 5 9.13 23.56 -21.11
N ILE A 6 8.75 24.40 -22.07
CA ILE A 6 8.22 24.03 -23.38
C ILE A 6 9.35 23.40 -24.18
N VAL A 7 9.27 22.09 -24.43
CA VAL A 7 10.10 21.43 -25.45
C VAL A 7 9.45 21.66 -26.80
N CYS A 8 10.12 22.46 -27.62
CA CYS A 8 9.77 22.82 -28.98
C CYS A 8 9.86 21.57 -29.87
N LEU A 9 8.73 21.08 -30.38
CA LEU A 9 8.72 20.09 -31.46
C LEU A 9 8.70 20.83 -32.79
N GLN A 10 9.84 20.77 -33.49
CA GLN A 10 10.01 21.25 -34.85
C GLN A 10 8.99 20.60 -35.79
N THR A 11 8.37 21.46 -36.58
CA THR A 11 7.63 21.15 -37.80
C THR A 11 8.49 20.35 -38.76
N SER A 12 8.10 19.10 -39.04
CA SER A 12 8.53 18.40 -40.24
C SER A 12 7.29 17.81 -40.91
N THR A 13 7.02 18.31 -42.10
CA THR A 13 6.03 17.78 -43.04
C THR A 13 6.49 16.40 -43.51
N HIS A 14 6.07 15.36 -42.81
CA HIS A 14 6.11 13.99 -43.30
C HIS A 14 4.67 13.46 -43.30
N CYS A 15 4.06 13.44 -44.49
CA CYS A 15 2.86 12.66 -44.75
C CYS A 15 3.22 11.19 -44.47
N SER A 16 2.77 10.66 -43.34
CA SER A 16 3.13 9.33 -42.85
C SER A 16 2.11 8.32 -43.39
N GLU A 17 2.54 7.10 -43.70
CA GLU A 17 1.68 5.93 -43.99
C GLU A 17 0.51 5.74 -42.99
N LYS A 18 0.58 6.31 -41.78
CA LYS A 18 -0.54 6.36 -40.83
C LYS A 18 -1.77 7.10 -41.35
N ASP A 19 -1.60 8.20 -42.07
CA ASP A 19 -2.71 8.98 -42.61
C ASP A 19 -3.40 8.23 -43.76
N LEU A 20 -2.65 7.39 -44.49
CA LEU A 20 -3.14 6.54 -45.58
C LEU A 20 -3.93 5.30 -45.09
N VAL A 21 -3.65 4.81 -43.88
CA VAL A 21 -4.48 3.78 -43.23
C VAL A 21 -5.76 4.38 -42.66
N GLU A 22 -5.72 5.60 -42.13
CA GLU A 22 -6.94 6.30 -41.73
C GLU A 22 -7.85 6.56 -42.94
N THR A 23 -7.33 7.01 -44.09
CA THR A 23 -8.19 7.39 -45.23
C THR A 23 -8.89 6.21 -45.93
N ASN A 24 -8.32 5.01 -45.92
CA ASN A 24 -8.91 3.84 -46.62
C ASN A 24 -9.98 3.07 -45.81
N LEU A 25 -10.31 3.49 -44.58
CA LEU A 25 -11.38 2.92 -43.76
C LEU A 25 -12.70 3.71 -43.81
N TYR A 26 -12.73 4.84 -44.53
CA TYR A 26 -13.87 5.77 -44.58
C TYR A 26 -14.50 5.89 -45.98
N ASP A 27 -14.68 4.76 -46.66
CA ASP A 27 -15.44 4.72 -47.92
C ASP A 27 -16.95 4.58 -47.61
N GLU A 28 -17.73 5.62 -47.92
CA GLU A 28 -19.21 5.76 -48.01
C GLU A 28 -20.15 4.96 -47.06
N GLY A 29 -19.68 4.53 -45.88
CA GLY A 29 -20.48 3.88 -44.85
C GLY A 29 -20.43 4.59 -43.49
N ALA A 30 -21.43 4.36 -42.64
CA ALA A 30 -21.39 4.80 -41.24
C ALA A 30 -20.12 4.24 -40.57
N SER A 31 -19.35 5.09 -39.89
CA SER A 31 -18.14 4.70 -39.16
C SER A 31 -18.41 3.49 -38.25
N PRO A 32 -17.51 2.48 -38.21
CA PRO A 32 -17.70 1.30 -37.39
C PRO A 32 -17.89 1.69 -35.92
N SER A 33 -18.79 0.98 -35.23
CA SER A 33 -19.01 1.19 -33.78
C SER A 33 -17.77 0.82 -32.99
N ILE A 34 -17.51 1.52 -31.89
CA ILE A 34 -16.39 1.20 -30.99
C ILE A 34 -16.90 0.36 -29.83
N VAL A 35 -16.47 -0.89 -29.77
CA VAL A 35 -16.78 -1.79 -28.66
C VAL A 35 -15.61 -1.81 -27.69
N VAL A 36 -15.87 -1.59 -26.41
CA VAL A 36 -14.83 -1.40 -25.39
C VAL A 36 -15.00 -2.41 -24.27
N ASP A 37 -13.93 -3.13 -23.94
CA ASP A 37 -13.91 -3.96 -22.73
C ASP A 37 -13.72 -3.13 -21.45
N LEU A 38 -14.22 -3.66 -20.34
CA LEU A 38 -14.11 -3.00 -19.04
C LEU A 38 -12.79 -3.36 -18.33
N ASP A 39 -12.65 -4.62 -17.94
CA ASP A 39 -11.64 -5.09 -16.99
C ASP A 39 -10.25 -5.16 -17.64
N GLY A 40 -9.34 -4.37 -17.10
CA GLY A 40 -7.99 -4.17 -17.63
C GLY A 40 -7.89 -3.37 -18.93
N THR A 41 -8.99 -2.86 -19.49
CA THR A 41 -9.05 -2.00 -20.68
C THR A 41 -9.53 -0.58 -20.31
N LEU A 42 -10.82 -0.39 -20.04
CA LEU A 42 -11.35 0.92 -19.59
C LEU A 42 -10.91 1.24 -18.15
N THR A 43 -11.00 0.24 -17.27
CA THR A 43 -10.40 0.30 -15.94
C THR A 43 -9.18 -0.62 -15.91
N PRO A 44 -8.02 -0.18 -15.41
CA PRO A 44 -6.83 -1.04 -15.31
C PRO A 44 -6.94 -2.17 -14.27
N THR A 45 -8.01 -2.20 -13.46
CA THR A 45 -8.28 -3.23 -12.43
C THR A 45 -9.19 -4.33 -12.97
N ASP A 46 -9.29 -5.42 -12.20
CA ASP A 46 -10.30 -6.45 -12.38
C ASP A 46 -11.41 -6.21 -11.34
N THR A 47 -12.59 -5.83 -11.82
CA THR A 47 -13.74 -5.49 -10.96
C THR A 47 -14.27 -6.67 -10.16
N LEU A 48 -14.07 -7.91 -10.62
CA LEU A 48 -14.46 -9.12 -9.89
C LEU A 48 -13.54 -9.33 -8.68
N ILE A 49 -12.22 -9.26 -8.89
CA ILE A 49 -11.25 -9.42 -7.80
C ILE A 49 -11.41 -8.30 -6.78
N GLU A 50 -11.63 -7.06 -7.23
CA GLU A 50 -11.89 -5.94 -6.34
C GLU A 50 -13.17 -6.14 -5.51
N SER A 51 -14.25 -6.63 -6.15
CA SER A 51 -15.50 -6.98 -5.46
C SER A 51 -15.28 -8.03 -4.37
N ILE A 52 -14.48 -9.07 -4.66
CA ILE A 52 -14.14 -10.12 -3.69
C ILE A 52 -13.43 -9.52 -2.47
N VAL A 53 -12.44 -8.65 -2.68
CA VAL A 53 -11.71 -7.98 -1.60
C VAL A 53 -12.67 -7.14 -0.73
N GLN A 54 -13.60 -6.39 -1.35
CA GLN A 54 -14.59 -5.61 -0.61
C GLN A 54 -15.52 -6.47 0.25
N ILE A 55 -15.97 -7.62 -0.27
CA ILE A 55 -16.86 -8.54 0.47
C ILE A 55 -16.12 -9.17 1.66
N ILE A 56 -14.86 -9.57 1.48
CA ILE A 56 -14.01 -10.09 2.57
C ILE A 56 -13.78 -9.02 3.63
N LYS A 57 -13.56 -7.76 3.22
CA LYS A 57 -13.42 -6.63 4.16
C LYS A 57 -14.67 -6.45 5.03
N LYS A 58 -15.87 -6.54 4.45
CA LYS A 58 -17.14 -6.41 5.18
C LYS A 58 -17.32 -7.54 6.21
N SER A 59 -16.97 -8.77 5.84
CA SER A 59 -16.99 -9.91 6.74
C SER A 59 -15.93 -10.94 6.32
N PRO A 60 -14.89 -11.18 7.14
CA PRO A 60 -13.85 -12.17 6.83
C PRO A 60 -14.37 -13.58 6.61
N LEU A 61 -15.52 -13.93 7.19
CA LEU A 61 -16.21 -15.22 6.99
C LEU A 61 -16.59 -15.46 5.52
N ASN A 62 -16.76 -14.39 4.73
CA ASN A 62 -17.04 -14.50 3.30
C ASN A 62 -15.93 -15.21 2.53
N LEU A 63 -14.70 -15.27 3.06
CA LEU A 63 -13.63 -16.07 2.47
C LEU A 63 -14.01 -17.55 2.35
N LEU A 64 -14.72 -18.10 3.34
CA LEU A 64 -15.21 -19.48 3.33
C LEU A 64 -16.39 -19.64 2.36
N TYR A 65 -17.31 -18.66 2.32
CA TYR A 65 -18.46 -18.68 1.43
C TYR A 65 -18.09 -18.55 -0.05
N LEU A 66 -16.95 -17.94 -0.41
CA LEU A 66 -16.47 -17.89 -1.78
C LEU A 66 -16.28 -19.29 -2.37
N ALA A 67 -15.73 -20.24 -1.60
CA ALA A 67 -15.57 -21.62 -2.03
C ALA A 67 -16.93 -22.27 -2.34
N PHE A 68 -17.93 -22.00 -1.51
CA PHE A 68 -19.30 -22.47 -1.74
C PHE A 68 -19.97 -21.80 -2.95
N TRP A 69 -19.77 -20.51 -3.19
CA TRP A 69 -20.36 -19.85 -4.36
C TRP A 69 -19.72 -20.29 -5.68
N LEU A 70 -18.45 -20.69 -5.65
CA LEU A 70 -17.75 -21.21 -6.83
C LEU A 70 -18.30 -22.56 -7.31
N THR A 71 -18.97 -23.36 -6.45
CA THR A 71 -19.54 -24.65 -6.84
C THR A 71 -20.81 -24.54 -7.69
N LYS A 72 -21.39 -23.33 -7.84
CA LYS A 72 -22.56 -23.08 -8.68
C LYS A 72 -22.15 -22.93 -10.15
N SER A 73 -22.18 -21.71 -10.68
CA SER A 73 -21.76 -21.38 -12.04
C SER A 73 -21.00 -20.06 -12.05
N LYS A 74 -20.16 -19.81 -13.06
CA LYS A 74 -19.38 -18.55 -13.16
C LYS A 74 -20.26 -17.30 -13.19
N ALA A 75 -21.40 -17.36 -13.90
CA ALA A 75 -22.37 -16.26 -13.96
C ALA A 75 -23.05 -16.04 -12.60
N ALA A 76 -23.49 -17.11 -11.93
CA ALA A 76 -24.11 -17.01 -10.61
C ALA A 76 -23.13 -16.51 -9.53
N PHE A 77 -21.86 -16.93 -9.61
CA PHE A 77 -20.78 -16.46 -8.75
C PHE A 77 -20.59 -14.94 -8.92
N LYS A 78 -20.40 -14.46 -10.16
CA LYS A 78 -20.25 -13.04 -10.48
C LYS A 78 -21.44 -12.21 -10.01
N LYS A 79 -22.67 -12.70 -10.20
CA LYS A 79 -23.89 -12.04 -9.70
C LYS A 79 -23.88 -11.93 -8.17
N THR A 80 -23.58 -13.03 -7.47
CA THR A 80 -23.57 -13.04 -5.99
C THR A 80 -22.54 -12.06 -5.44
N VAL A 81 -21.34 -12.05 -6.04
CA VAL A 81 -20.26 -11.13 -5.68
C VAL A 81 -20.67 -9.68 -5.99
N ALA A 82 -21.12 -9.38 -7.19
CA ALA A 82 -21.48 -8.01 -7.58
C ALA A 82 -22.67 -7.42 -6.82
N LEU A 83 -23.61 -8.24 -6.33
CA LEU A 83 -24.73 -7.75 -5.51
C LEU A 83 -24.33 -7.46 -4.06
N GLN A 84 -23.25 -8.06 -3.56
CA GLN A 84 -22.74 -7.82 -2.21
C GLN A 84 -21.64 -6.76 -2.18
N ALA A 85 -20.86 -6.65 -3.26
CA ALA A 85 -19.87 -5.62 -3.48
C ALA A 85 -20.54 -4.35 -4.01
N ASN A 86 -20.59 -3.31 -3.17
CA ASN A 86 -21.08 -2.00 -3.59
C ASN A 86 -19.90 -1.22 -4.19
N ILE A 87 -19.46 -1.59 -5.40
CA ILE A 87 -18.40 -0.83 -6.08
C ILE A 87 -18.97 0.49 -6.58
N THR A 88 -18.41 1.60 -6.08
CA THR A 88 -18.73 2.95 -6.52
C THR A 88 -17.97 3.26 -7.82
N ALA A 89 -18.68 3.49 -8.93
CA ALA A 89 -18.07 3.79 -10.23
C ALA A 89 -17.14 5.02 -10.19
N GLU A 90 -17.47 6.03 -9.39
CA GLU A 90 -16.65 7.24 -9.23
C GLU A 90 -15.24 6.95 -8.69
N HIS A 91 -15.12 5.97 -7.81
CA HIS A 91 -13.87 5.64 -7.14
C HIS A 91 -13.03 4.61 -7.91
N LEU A 92 -13.47 4.15 -9.08
CA LEU A 92 -12.66 3.26 -9.91
C LEU A 92 -11.55 4.05 -10.60
N PRO A 93 -10.33 3.51 -10.71
CA PRO A 93 -9.31 4.10 -11.54
C PRO A 93 -9.70 3.83 -12.99
N TYR A 94 -9.48 4.83 -13.83
CA TYR A 94 -9.76 4.74 -15.25
C TYR A 94 -8.53 5.02 -16.07
N PHE A 95 -8.40 4.33 -17.20
CA PHE A 95 -7.29 4.54 -18.11
C PHE A 95 -7.52 5.81 -18.95
N GLN A 96 -7.00 6.93 -18.42
CA GLN A 96 -7.22 8.28 -18.95
C GLN A 96 -6.92 8.46 -20.45
N PRO A 97 -5.86 7.87 -21.03
CA PRO A 97 -5.61 7.99 -22.48
C PRO A 97 -6.74 7.42 -23.34
N LEU A 98 -7.26 6.25 -22.98
CA LEU A 98 -8.38 5.63 -23.69
C LEU A 98 -9.67 6.44 -23.48
N GLN A 99 -9.97 6.89 -22.27
CA GLN A 99 -11.14 7.73 -22.03
C GLN A 99 -11.14 9.01 -22.86
N THR A 100 -9.97 9.67 -22.97
CA THR A 100 -9.80 10.87 -23.78
C THR A 100 -10.06 10.57 -25.26
N TYR A 101 -9.55 9.44 -25.76
CA TYR A 101 -9.80 8.98 -27.13
C TYR A 101 -11.30 8.72 -27.37
N LEU A 102 -11.95 7.93 -26.50
CA LEU A 102 -13.36 7.60 -26.64
C LEU A 102 -14.26 8.84 -26.59
N ARG A 103 -13.97 9.81 -25.71
CA ARG A 103 -14.72 11.08 -25.67
C ARG A 103 -14.61 11.85 -26.99
N ARG A 104 -13.43 11.88 -27.61
CA ARG A 104 -13.24 12.51 -28.93
C ARG A 104 -14.04 11.78 -30.02
N GLU A 105 -14.05 10.45 -30.00
CA GLU A 105 -14.82 9.66 -30.96
C GLU A 105 -16.33 9.82 -30.77
N LYS A 106 -16.81 9.91 -29.52
CA LYS A 106 -18.22 10.22 -29.24
C LYS A 106 -18.62 11.60 -29.74
N GLN A 107 -17.76 12.61 -29.61
CA GLN A 107 -18.00 13.95 -30.16
C GLN A 107 -18.08 13.96 -31.69
N LYS A 108 -17.43 13.01 -32.38
CA LYS A 108 -17.58 12.80 -33.82
C LYS A 108 -18.87 12.07 -34.21
N GLY A 109 -19.72 11.73 -33.24
CA GLY A 109 -20.96 11.00 -33.46
C GLY A 109 -20.80 9.49 -33.64
N ARG A 110 -19.63 8.92 -33.29
CA ARG A 110 -19.47 7.46 -33.31
C ARG A 110 -20.26 6.81 -32.18
N HIS A 111 -20.90 5.70 -32.52
CA HIS A 111 -21.57 4.82 -31.57
C HIS A 111 -20.54 4.04 -30.74
N ILE A 112 -20.63 4.10 -29.41
CA ILE A 112 -19.69 3.47 -28.47
C ILE A 112 -20.44 2.51 -27.54
N VAL A 113 -20.00 1.26 -27.48
CA VAL A 113 -20.64 0.20 -26.68
C VAL A 113 -19.67 -0.35 -25.64
N LEU A 114 -20.13 -0.49 -24.39
CA LEU A 114 -19.38 -1.18 -23.34
C LEU A 114 -19.72 -2.68 -23.39
N ALA A 115 -18.75 -3.55 -23.66
CA ALA A 115 -18.96 -5.00 -23.71
C ALA A 115 -18.03 -5.74 -22.73
N THR A 116 -18.60 -6.24 -21.63
CA THR A 116 -17.81 -6.76 -20.51
C THR A 116 -18.29 -8.09 -19.94
N ALA A 117 -17.32 -8.86 -19.40
CA ALA A 117 -17.59 -10.04 -18.59
C ALA A 117 -17.99 -9.68 -17.14
N ALA A 118 -17.93 -8.41 -16.73
CA ALA A 118 -18.41 -7.95 -15.44
C ALA A 118 -19.94 -8.05 -15.35
N HIS A 119 -20.46 -8.12 -14.12
CA HIS A 119 -21.91 -8.19 -13.90
C HIS A 119 -22.59 -6.89 -14.33
N GLN A 120 -23.80 -7.00 -14.87
CA GLN A 120 -24.59 -5.86 -15.40
C GLN A 120 -24.72 -4.67 -14.43
N THR A 121 -24.80 -4.90 -13.12
CA THR A 121 -24.93 -3.81 -12.14
C THR A 121 -23.70 -2.91 -12.11
N ILE A 122 -22.49 -3.50 -12.26
CA ILE A 122 -21.23 -2.76 -12.29
C ILE A 122 -21.11 -2.03 -13.63
N ALA A 123 -21.37 -2.74 -14.74
CA ALA A 123 -21.27 -2.17 -16.08
C ALA A 123 -22.22 -0.97 -16.26
N GLN A 124 -23.47 -1.10 -15.79
CA GLN A 124 -24.46 -0.03 -15.86
C GLN A 124 -24.07 1.17 -14.99
N ALA A 125 -23.61 0.94 -13.76
CA ALA A 125 -23.17 2.02 -12.88
C ALA A 125 -22.01 2.84 -13.51
N ILE A 126 -21.06 2.16 -14.16
CA ILE A 126 -19.94 2.80 -14.86
C ILE A 126 -20.43 3.56 -16.10
N SER A 127 -21.35 2.96 -16.86
CA SER A 127 -21.93 3.60 -18.05
C SER A 127 -22.65 4.89 -17.69
N THR A 128 -23.49 4.86 -16.65
CA THR A 128 -24.22 6.03 -16.15
C THR A 128 -23.27 7.09 -15.58
N TYR A 129 -22.20 6.69 -14.89
CA TYR A 129 -21.24 7.65 -14.32
C TYR A 129 -20.40 8.36 -15.39
N LEU A 130 -19.91 7.62 -16.41
CA LEU A 130 -19.05 8.20 -17.43
C LEU A 130 -19.81 8.96 -18.52
N ASP A 131 -21.10 8.63 -18.70
CA ASP A 131 -21.98 9.16 -19.76
C ASP A 131 -21.34 9.09 -21.16
N LEU A 132 -20.73 7.93 -21.43
CA LEU A 132 -19.87 7.73 -22.60
C LEU A 132 -20.38 6.62 -23.53
N PHE A 133 -21.18 5.68 -23.04
CA PHE A 133 -21.63 4.53 -23.82
C PHE A 133 -23.09 4.67 -24.21
N ASP A 134 -23.40 4.27 -25.43
CA ASP A 134 -24.75 4.29 -26.00
C ASP A 134 -25.48 2.98 -25.69
N ASP A 135 -24.75 1.86 -25.68
CA ASP A 135 -25.24 0.54 -25.27
C ASP A 135 -24.27 -0.12 -24.26
N VAL A 136 -24.81 -1.05 -23.47
CA VAL A 136 -24.05 -1.88 -22.52
C VAL A 136 -24.39 -3.35 -22.72
N LEU A 137 -23.38 -4.17 -22.99
CA LEU A 137 -23.42 -5.62 -23.02
C LEU A 137 -22.63 -6.16 -21.82
N ALA A 138 -23.30 -6.82 -20.88
CA ALA A 138 -22.69 -7.29 -19.64
C ALA A 138 -23.13 -8.70 -19.26
N THR A 139 -22.34 -9.38 -18.43
CA THR A 139 -22.71 -10.69 -17.89
C THR A 139 -23.96 -10.56 -17.01
N ASP A 140 -24.98 -11.34 -17.31
CA ASP A 140 -26.16 -11.48 -16.48
C ASP A 140 -26.01 -12.72 -15.56
N GLY A 141 -26.98 -12.97 -14.67
CA GLY A 141 -26.92 -14.11 -13.75
C GLY A 141 -26.97 -15.50 -14.40
N ARG A 142 -27.17 -15.59 -15.72
CA ARG A 142 -27.35 -16.82 -16.51
C ARG A 142 -26.29 -16.95 -17.62
N HIS A 143 -25.92 -15.86 -18.29
CA HIS A 143 -25.01 -15.81 -19.44
C HIS A 143 -23.72 -15.06 -19.10
N ASN A 144 -22.58 -15.75 -19.18
CA ASN A 144 -21.27 -15.15 -18.96
C ASN A 144 -20.66 -14.67 -20.29
N LEU A 145 -20.64 -13.34 -20.50
CA LEU A 145 -20.10 -12.68 -21.69
C LEU A 145 -18.57 -12.62 -21.65
N LYS A 146 -17.91 -13.75 -21.90
CA LYS A 146 -16.45 -13.85 -22.00
C LYS A 146 -16.04 -14.58 -23.28
N GLY A 147 -15.04 -14.05 -24.00
CA GLY A 147 -14.51 -14.66 -25.22
C GLY A 147 -15.58 -14.81 -26.31
N LYS A 148 -15.80 -16.03 -26.80
CA LYS A 148 -16.74 -16.32 -27.90
C LYS A 148 -18.17 -15.87 -27.62
N SER A 149 -18.69 -16.09 -26.41
CA SER A 149 -20.04 -15.63 -26.06
C SER A 149 -20.15 -14.10 -26.03
N LYS A 150 -19.04 -13.38 -25.75
CA LYS A 150 -19.00 -11.91 -25.88
C LYS A 150 -19.09 -11.50 -27.35
N LEU A 151 -18.37 -12.19 -28.24
CA LEU A 151 -18.43 -11.95 -29.68
C LEU A 151 -19.86 -12.15 -30.22
N GLU A 152 -20.51 -13.26 -29.87
CA GLU A 152 -21.88 -13.58 -30.31
C GLU A 152 -22.85 -12.46 -29.91
N ALA A 153 -22.80 -12.00 -28.65
CA ALA A 153 -23.63 -10.90 -28.17
C ALA A 153 -23.32 -9.55 -28.86
N ILE A 154 -22.06 -9.28 -29.19
CA ILE A 154 -21.66 -8.08 -29.95
C ILE A 154 -22.26 -8.14 -31.36
N GLN A 155 -22.14 -9.28 -32.05
CA GLN A 155 -22.66 -9.46 -33.41
C GLN A 155 -24.18 -9.40 -33.45
N GLU A 156 -24.87 -9.96 -32.46
CA GLU A 156 -26.34 -9.89 -32.36
C GLU A 156 -26.85 -8.45 -32.21
N LYS A 157 -26.15 -7.63 -31.42
CA LYS A 157 -26.58 -6.26 -31.09
C LYS A 157 -26.10 -5.20 -32.09
N ILE A 158 -24.87 -5.30 -32.58
CA ILE A 158 -24.19 -4.26 -33.36
C ILE A 158 -23.94 -4.71 -34.81
N GLY A 159 -23.96 -6.02 -35.08
CA GLY A 159 -23.56 -6.60 -36.36
C GLY A 159 -22.05 -6.74 -36.49
N GLU A 160 -21.57 -6.88 -37.72
CA GLU A 160 -20.16 -7.17 -38.03
C GLU A 160 -19.30 -5.90 -38.24
N ASN A 161 -19.91 -4.71 -38.22
CA ASN A 161 -19.22 -3.44 -38.48
C ASN A 161 -18.79 -2.73 -37.18
N PHE A 162 -17.78 -3.29 -36.50
CA PHE A 162 -17.24 -2.72 -35.27
C PHE A 162 -15.71 -2.82 -35.18
N ILE A 163 -15.12 -1.94 -34.38
CA ILE A 163 -13.74 -2.04 -33.91
C ILE A 163 -13.73 -2.37 -32.41
N TYR A 164 -12.73 -3.10 -31.93
CA TYR A 164 -12.70 -3.61 -30.55
C TYR A 164 -11.49 -3.12 -29.76
N ALA A 165 -11.75 -2.50 -28.61
CA ALA A 165 -10.76 -2.16 -27.61
C ALA A 165 -10.68 -3.24 -26.52
N GLY A 166 -9.52 -3.87 -26.38
CA GLY A 166 -9.29 -5.00 -25.47
C GLY A 166 -7.84 -5.09 -24.99
N ASN A 167 -7.58 -6.08 -24.15
CA ASN A 167 -6.27 -6.23 -23.49
C ASN A 167 -5.78 -7.69 -23.35
N SER A 168 -6.61 -8.68 -23.66
CA SER A 168 -6.38 -10.06 -23.23
C SER A 168 -6.40 -11.07 -24.37
N TRP A 169 -5.86 -12.26 -24.13
CA TRP A 169 -5.96 -13.38 -25.08
C TRP A 169 -7.41 -13.86 -25.28
N ASP A 170 -8.27 -13.65 -24.28
CA ASP A 170 -9.70 -13.97 -24.37
C ASP A 170 -10.41 -13.12 -25.43
N ASP A 171 -9.83 -11.97 -25.80
CA ASP A 171 -10.35 -11.04 -26.81
C ASP A 171 -9.94 -11.40 -28.24
N LEU A 172 -8.99 -12.33 -28.43
CA LEU A 172 -8.48 -12.69 -29.74
C LEU A 172 -9.57 -13.14 -30.74
N PRO A 173 -10.59 -13.93 -30.35
CA PRO A 173 -11.70 -14.25 -31.24
C PRO A 173 -12.49 -13.00 -31.68
N ILE A 174 -12.60 -12.00 -30.80
CA ILE A 174 -13.33 -10.76 -31.07
C ILE A 174 -12.54 -9.89 -32.04
N TRP A 175 -11.23 -9.73 -31.83
CA TRP A 175 -10.35 -9.01 -32.75
C TRP A 175 -10.34 -9.61 -34.16
N LYS A 176 -10.42 -10.95 -34.29
CA LYS A 176 -10.51 -11.61 -35.60
C LYS A 176 -11.79 -11.29 -36.37
N ALA A 177 -12.87 -10.97 -35.68
CA ALA A 177 -14.16 -10.63 -36.28
C ALA A 177 -14.36 -9.11 -36.45
N ALA A 178 -13.54 -8.30 -35.77
CA ALA A 178 -13.60 -6.84 -35.83
C ALA A 178 -12.94 -6.28 -37.11
N LYS A 179 -13.34 -5.09 -37.53
CA LYS A 179 -12.72 -4.33 -38.64
C LYS A 179 -11.41 -3.66 -38.24
N GLY A 180 -11.16 -3.53 -36.94
CA GLY A 180 -10.00 -2.84 -36.38
C GLY A 180 -9.79 -3.18 -34.91
N ALA A 181 -8.54 -3.13 -34.46
CA ALA A 181 -8.17 -3.35 -33.07
C ALA A 181 -7.68 -2.05 -32.41
N ILE A 182 -8.16 -1.81 -31.20
CA ILE A 182 -7.58 -0.86 -30.26
C ILE A 182 -6.89 -1.67 -29.15
N LEU A 183 -5.56 -1.61 -29.11
CA LEU A 183 -4.77 -2.37 -28.17
C LEU A 183 -4.53 -1.55 -26.91
N VAL A 184 -4.93 -2.07 -25.75
CA VAL A 184 -4.77 -1.36 -24.46
C VAL A 184 -3.91 -2.19 -23.52
N GLY A 185 -2.64 -1.80 -23.35
CA GLY A 185 -1.75 -2.42 -22.37
C GLY A 185 -1.45 -3.90 -22.61
N VAL A 186 -1.50 -4.34 -23.87
CA VAL A 186 -1.28 -5.74 -24.28
C VAL A 186 0.19 -6.14 -24.18
N SER A 187 0.44 -7.42 -23.91
CA SER A 187 1.80 -7.98 -23.99
C SER A 187 2.35 -7.93 -25.44
N PRO A 188 3.68 -7.83 -25.64
CA PRO A 188 4.27 -7.79 -26.98
C PRO A 188 3.86 -8.99 -27.86
N SER A 189 3.81 -10.20 -27.29
CA SER A 189 3.39 -11.42 -27.99
C SER A 189 1.92 -11.37 -28.44
N LEU A 190 1.04 -10.78 -27.62
CA LEU A 190 -0.37 -10.62 -27.98
C LEU A 190 -0.53 -9.54 -29.06
N ALA A 191 0.15 -8.40 -28.90
CA ALA A 191 0.13 -7.31 -29.88
C ALA A 191 0.54 -7.80 -31.27
N GLU A 192 1.61 -8.59 -31.34
CA GLU A 192 2.07 -9.19 -32.60
C GLU A 192 1.05 -10.18 -33.18
N SER A 193 0.42 -10.99 -32.34
CA SER A 193 -0.61 -11.93 -32.78
C SER A 193 -1.84 -11.21 -33.35
N VAL A 194 -2.24 -10.08 -32.77
CA VAL A 194 -3.39 -9.27 -33.24
C VAL A 194 -3.05 -8.53 -34.54
N ARG A 195 -1.85 -7.94 -34.64
CA ARG A 195 -1.37 -7.28 -35.87
C ARG A 195 -1.40 -8.18 -37.11
N ARG A 196 -1.28 -9.50 -36.93
CA ARG A 196 -1.35 -10.48 -38.03
C ARG A 196 -2.76 -10.75 -38.54
N VAL A 197 -3.80 -10.43 -37.77
CA VAL A 197 -5.20 -10.78 -38.10
C VAL A 197 -6.10 -9.58 -38.35
N VAL A 198 -5.79 -8.40 -37.82
CA VAL A 198 -6.64 -7.21 -37.94
C VAL A 198 -5.77 -5.93 -37.93
N PRO A 199 -6.13 -4.88 -38.70
CA PRO A 199 -5.42 -3.61 -38.64
C PRO A 199 -5.53 -2.96 -37.26
N ILE A 200 -4.43 -2.35 -36.80
CA ILE A 200 -4.39 -1.65 -35.51
C ILE A 200 -4.78 -0.19 -35.75
N VAL A 201 -5.94 0.20 -35.19
CA VAL A 201 -6.45 1.57 -35.25
C VAL A 201 -5.71 2.45 -34.26
N GLN A 202 -5.48 1.94 -33.05
CA GLN A 202 -4.78 2.68 -32.00
C GLN A 202 -4.13 1.71 -31.00
N GLU A 203 -2.98 2.09 -30.46
CA GLU A 203 -2.27 1.30 -29.46
C GLU A 203 -1.86 2.18 -28.27
N PHE A 204 -2.25 1.76 -27.08
CA PHE A 204 -1.91 2.41 -25.83
C PHE A 204 -1.00 1.49 -25.01
N GLN A 205 0.20 1.98 -24.71
CA GLN A 205 1.11 1.27 -23.82
C GLN A 205 0.70 1.48 -22.36
N LYS A 206 0.77 0.40 -21.56
CA LYS A 206 0.60 0.47 -20.11
C LYS A 206 1.96 0.73 -19.46
N GLU A 207 2.01 1.53 -18.40
CA GLU A 207 3.23 1.67 -17.60
C GLU A 207 3.65 0.29 -17.08
N ASN A 208 4.90 -0.11 -17.38
CA ASN A 208 5.44 -1.38 -16.90
C ASN A 208 5.46 -1.45 -15.37
N HIS A 209 5.31 -2.67 -14.83
CA HIS A 209 5.49 -2.94 -13.40
C HIS A 209 6.95 -2.67 -13.00
N CYS A 210 7.26 -1.43 -12.67
CA CYS A 210 8.58 -1.07 -12.19
C CYS A 210 8.83 -1.74 -10.83
N VAL A 211 10.03 -2.27 -10.60
CA VAL A 211 10.48 -2.79 -9.30
C VAL A 211 10.22 -1.77 -8.18
N LYS A 212 10.33 -0.47 -8.49
CA LYS A 212 9.99 0.62 -7.59
C LYS A 212 8.55 0.55 -7.06
N ASN A 213 7.58 0.17 -7.90
CA ASN A 213 6.19 0.01 -7.48
C ASN A 213 6.05 -1.13 -6.46
N TRP A 214 6.77 -2.24 -6.67
CA TRP A 214 6.78 -3.35 -5.72
C TRP A 214 7.48 -3.00 -4.41
N LEU A 215 8.63 -2.33 -4.44
CA LEU A 215 9.31 -1.86 -3.23
C LEU A 215 8.42 -0.89 -2.42
N HIS A 216 7.65 -0.05 -3.12
CA HIS A 216 6.67 0.83 -2.49
C HIS A 216 5.47 0.06 -1.92
N ALA A 217 4.94 -0.95 -2.64
CA ALA A 217 3.84 -1.80 -2.18
C ALA A 217 4.22 -2.67 -0.97
N LEU A 218 5.43 -3.24 -0.97
CA LEU A 218 5.99 -3.99 0.15
C LEU A 218 6.33 -3.10 1.35
N ARG A 219 6.38 -1.77 1.15
CA ARG A 219 6.76 -0.77 2.15
C ARG A 219 8.11 -1.08 2.80
N VAL A 220 9.14 -1.36 2.00
CA VAL A 220 10.49 -1.72 2.50
C VAL A 220 11.05 -0.68 3.48
N HIS A 221 10.73 0.60 3.30
CA HIS A 221 11.10 1.65 4.27
C HIS A 221 10.55 1.44 5.69
N GLN A 222 9.43 0.71 5.85
CA GLN A 222 8.85 0.36 7.16
C GLN A 222 9.60 -0.78 7.86
N TRP A 223 10.44 -1.54 7.13
CA TRP A 223 11.29 -2.58 7.75
C TRP A 223 12.25 -1.99 8.77
N LEU A 224 12.53 -0.69 8.66
CA LEU A 224 13.28 0.05 9.65
C LEU A 224 12.77 -0.12 11.09
N LYS A 225 11.44 -0.25 11.27
CA LYS A 225 10.84 -0.47 12.59
C LYS A 225 11.25 -1.82 13.19
N ASN A 226 11.56 -2.80 12.34
CA ASN A 226 12.02 -4.11 12.76
C ASN A 226 13.50 -4.08 13.19
N LEU A 227 14.23 -2.97 13.03
CA LEU A 227 15.53 -2.82 13.68
C LEU A 227 15.44 -2.89 15.22
N LEU A 228 14.25 -2.65 15.79
CA LEU A 228 14.01 -2.84 17.22
C LEU A 228 14.22 -4.28 17.69
N LEU A 229 14.15 -5.29 16.80
CA LEU A 229 14.50 -6.66 17.14
C LEU A 229 15.98 -6.78 17.57
N PHE A 230 16.86 -5.90 17.08
CA PHE A 230 18.28 -5.94 17.42
C PHE A 230 18.60 -5.32 18.79
N VAL A 231 17.66 -4.60 19.41
CA VAL A 231 17.89 -3.90 20.69
C VAL A 231 18.47 -4.82 21.76
N PRO A 232 17.92 -6.04 22.02
CA PRO A 232 18.47 -6.94 23.05
C PRO A 232 19.89 -7.42 22.76
N LEU A 233 20.22 -7.63 21.48
CA LEU A 233 21.56 -8.03 21.06
C LEU A 233 22.57 -6.88 21.25
N LEU A 234 22.14 -5.64 20.99
CA LEU A 234 22.95 -4.44 21.15
C LEU A 234 23.22 -4.13 22.63
N THR A 235 22.18 -4.19 23.49
CA THR A 235 22.32 -3.86 24.91
C THR A 235 23.08 -4.90 25.71
N SER A 236 23.09 -6.15 25.27
CA SER A 236 23.91 -7.23 25.83
C SER A 236 25.33 -7.30 25.26
N PHE A 237 25.67 -6.44 24.29
CA PHE A 237 26.95 -6.43 23.58
C PHE A 237 27.37 -7.79 22.99
N SER A 238 26.42 -8.68 22.70
CA SER A 238 26.67 -10.06 22.23
C SER A 238 26.76 -10.16 20.69
N PHE A 239 27.04 -9.04 20.00
CA PHE A 239 27.07 -8.97 18.53
C PHE A 239 28.25 -9.72 17.88
N MET A 240 29.26 -10.12 18.67
CA MET A 240 30.39 -10.93 18.20
C MET A 240 30.04 -12.42 18.08
N GLU A 241 28.89 -12.85 18.61
CA GLU A 241 28.44 -14.22 18.51
C GLU A 241 27.71 -14.46 17.18
N GLY A 242 28.42 -15.03 16.20
CA GLY A 242 27.91 -15.20 14.83
C GLY A 242 26.58 -15.95 14.74
N ARG A 243 26.33 -16.91 15.64
CA ARG A 243 25.04 -17.62 15.72
C ARG A 243 23.89 -16.66 16.07
N LYS A 244 24.03 -15.86 17.13
CA LYS A 244 22.99 -14.90 17.52
C LYS A 244 22.76 -13.84 16.46
N LEU A 245 23.83 -13.40 15.79
CA LEU A 245 23.73 -12.46 14.67
C LEU A 245 22.92 -13.05 13.51
N LEU A 246 23.17 -14.30 13.13
CA LEU A 246 22.39 -14.98 12.09
C LEU A 246 20.91 -15.11 12.50
N MET A 247 20.63 -15.55 13.73
CA MET A 247 19.27 -15.73 14.22
C MET A 247 18.48 -14.42 14.21
N ILE A 248 19.09 -13.31 14.64
CA ILE A 248 18.40 -12.02 14.64
C ILE A 248 18.17 -11.47 13.23
N VAL A 249 19.08 -11.75 12.28
CA VAL A 249 18.88 -11.38 10.87
C VAL A 249 17.74 -12.18 10.25
N VAL A 250 17.66 -13.48 10.52
CA VAL A 250 16.53 -14.32 10.08
C VAL A 250 15.23 -13.84 10.72
N ALA A 251 15.23 -13.54 12.02
CA ALA A 251 14.09 -12.96 12.74
C ALA A 251 13.63 -11.62 12.13
N PHE A 252 14.57 -10.75 11.78
CA PHE A 252 14.30 -9.48 11.09
C PHE A 252 13.62 -9.70 9.74
N LEU A 253 14.10 -10.65 8.93
CA LEU A 253 13.47 -11.00 7.65
C LEU A 253 12.07 -11.59 7.85
N ALA A 254 11.88 -12.48 8.83
CA ALA A 254 10.59 -13.06 9.17
C ALA A 254 9.54 -11.98 9.54
N PHE A 255 9.90 -11.04 10.43
CA PHE A 255 9.05 -9.89 10.76
C PHE A 255 8.80 -8.97 9.57
N SER A 256 9.79 -8.80 8.71
CA SER A 256 9.70 -7.89 7.56
C SER A 256 8.77 -8.44 6.47
N PHE A 257 8.87 -9.72 6.13
CA PHE A 257 7.96 -10.36 5.18
C PHE A 257 6.54 -10.45 5.71
N THR A 258 6.37 -10.81 6.99
CA THR A 258 5.05 -10.83 7.64
C THR A 258 4.43 -9.43 7.67
N ALA A 259 5.21 -8.40 8.02
CA ALA A 259 4.74 -7.01 7.99
C ALA A 259 4.36 -6.58 6.56
N SER A 260 5.18 -6.86 5.55
CA SER A 260 4.86 -6.56 4.15
C SER A 260 3.58 -7.25 3.68
N ALA A 261 3.34 -8.51 4.07
CA ALA A 261 2.09 -9.21 3.78
C ALA A 261 0.89 -8.50 4.41
N THR A 262 0.98 -8.13 5.70
CA THR A 262 -0.11 -7.39 6.37
C THR A 262 -0.36 -6.02 5.76
N TYR A 263 0.69 -5.32 5.30
CA TYR A 263 0.54 -4.03 4.64
C TYR A 263 -0.13 -4.14 3.28
N ILE A 264 0.20 -5.17 2.49
CA ILE A 264 -0.49 -5.42 1.22
C ILE A 264 -1.97 -5.70 1.48
N VAL A 265 -2.29 -6.61 2.41
CA VAL A 265 -3.69 -6.91 2.75
C VAL A 265 -4.43 -5.66 3.23
N ASN A 266 -3.80 -4.82 4.06
CA ASN A 266 -4.40 -3.57 4.50
C ASN A 266 -4.65 -2.62 3.34
N ASP A 267 -3.71 -2.47 2.40
CA ASP A 267 -3.85 -1.58 1.25
C ASP A 267 -4.92 -2.06 0.27
N LEU A 268 -5.11 -3.38 0.16
CA LEU A 268 -6.22 -3.97 -0.60
C LEU A 268 -7.57 -3.73 0.09
N CYS A 269 -7.65 -3.89 1.41
CA CYS A 269 -8.86 -3.59 2.16
C CYS A 269 -9.20 -2.08 2.13
N ASP A 270 -8.21 -1.20 2.11
CA ASP A 270 -8.41 0.25 2.14
C ASP A 270 -8.47 0.91 0.74
N LEU A 271 -8.60 0.13 -0.34
CA LEU A 271 -8.58 0.63 -1.73
C LEU A 271 -9.45 1.88 -1.98
N GLU A 272 -10.73 1.83 -1.62
CA GLU A 272 -11.67 2.94 -1.88
C GLU A 272 -11.28 4.20 -1.09
N ASN A 273 -10.94 4.04 0.19
CA ASN A 273 -10.46 5.13 1.05
C ASN A 273 -9.12 5.70 0.56
N ASP A 274 -8.24 4.86 0.04
CA ASP A 274 -6.95 5.29 -0.48
C ASP A 274 -7.11 6.09 -1.77
N ARG A 275 -8.06 5.75 -2.65
CA ARG A 275 -8.31 6.46 -3.91
C ARG A 275 -8.88 7.87 -3.71
N THR A 276 -9.67 8.10 -2.67
CA THR A 276 -10.21 9.43 -2.34
C THR A 276 -9.19 10.31 -1.60
N HIS A 277 -8.12 9.73 -1.06
CA HIS A 277 -7.15 10.45 -0.25
C HIS A 277 -6.08 11.17 -1.11
N PRO A 278 -5.73 12.46 -0.82
CA PRO A 278 -4.83 13.27 -1.65
C PRO A 278 -3.46 12.63 -1.97
N ARG A 279 -2.80 12.05 -0.95
CA ARG A 279 -1.51 11.35 -1.09
C ARG A 279 -1.64 9.83 -1.35
N LYS A 280 -2.51 9.12 -0.63
CA LYS A 280 -2.62 7.65 -0.70
C LYS A 280 -3.19 7.13 -2.02
N ARG A 281 -3.85 7.98 -2.83
CA ARG A 281 -4.31 7.62 -4.19
C ARG A 281 -3.18 7.19 -5.12
N LEU A 282 -1.96 7.61 -4.83
CA LEU A 282 -0.74 7.25 -5.57
C LEU A 282 -0.17 5.89 -5.16
N ARG A 283 -0.76 5.20 -4.18
CA ARG A 283 -0.34 3.85 -3.79
C ARG A 283 -0.50 2.88 -4.97
N PRO A 284 0.35 1.86 -5.11
CA PRO A 284 0.41 1.05 -6.33
C PRO A 284 -0.89 0.27 -6.60
N PHE A 285 -1.58 -0.20 -5.56
CA PHE A 285 -2.87 -0.88 -5.70
C PHE A 285 -4.03 0.11 -5.96
N ALA A 286 -4.08 1.23 -5.22
CA ALA A 286 -5.11 2.26 -5.40
C ALA A 286 -5.08 2.87 -6.81
N SER A 287 -3.88 3.14 -7.34
CA SER A 287 -3.64 3.64 -8.71
C SER A 287 -3.61 2.54 -9.78
N ALA A 288 -3.84 1.28 -9.40
CA ALA A 288 -3.85 0.11 -10.30
C ALA A 288 -2.55 -0.10 -11.11
N LYS A 289 -1.41 0.36 -10.58
CA LYS A 289 -0.06 0.08 -11.11
C LYS A 289 0.39 -1.36 -10.86
N ILE A 290 -0.20 -2.02 -9.85
CA ILE A 290 0.00 -3.44 -9.56
C ILE A 290 -1.39 -4.11 -9.55
N PRO A 291 -1.57 -5.24 -10.26
CA PRO A 291 -2.81 -6.00 -10.23
C PRO A 291 -3.11 -6.54 -8.83
N ILE A 292 -4.38 -6.46 -8.42
CA ILE A 292 -4.83 -6.89 -7.08
C ILE A 292 -4.49 -8.37 -6.84
N LEU A 293 -4.73 -9.23 -7.83
CA LEU A 293 -4.45 -10.67 -7.71
C LEU A 293 -2.96 -10.96 -7.44
N GLN A 294 -2.06 -10.25 -8.12
CA GLN A 294 -0.62 -10.39 -7.86
C GLN A 294 -0.28 -9.95 -6.43
N GLY A 295 -0.91 -8.88 -5.94
CA GLY A 295 -0.78 -8.45 -4.54
C GLY A 295 -1.19 -9.53 -3.55
N ILE A 296 -2.34 -10.18 -3.77
CA ILE A 296 -2.84 -11.28 -2.91
C ILE A 296 -1.85 -12.45 -2.90
N ILE A 297 -1.37 -12.88 -4.08
CA ILE A 297 -0.40 -13.99 -4.19
C ILE A 297 0.90 -13.65 -3.46
N VAL A 298 1.47 -12.47 -3.71
CA VAL A 298 2.71 -12.03 -3.06
C VAL A 298 2.54 -11.91 -1.55
N ALA A 299 1.41 -11.38 -1.07
CA ALA A 299 1.12 -11.32 0.36
C ALA A 299 1.05 -12.73 0.99
N GLY A 300 0.38 -13.68 0.33
CA GLY A 300 0.32 -15.08 0.77
C GLY A 300 1.70 -15.73 0.84
N CYS A 301 2.51 -15.61 -0.23
CA CYS A 301 3.87 -16.14 -0.26
C CYS A 301 4.76 -15.53 0.83
N MET A 302 4.68 -14.21 1.04
CA MET A 302 5.45 -13.50 2.07
C MET A 302 5.05 -13.92 3.49
N LEU A 303 3.76 -14.15 3.72
CA LEU A 303 3.28 -14.62 5.02
C LEU A 303 3.76 -16.05 5.31
N VAL A 304 3.64 -16.96 4.34
CA VAL A 304 4.14 -18.34 4.47
C VAL A 304 5.65 -18.35 4.70
N LEU A 305 6.40 -17.58 3.92
CA LEU A 305 7.85 -17.48 4.08
C LEU A 305 8.24 -16.87 5.44
N GLY A 306 7.55 -15.81 5.89
CA GLY A 306 7.78 -15.19 7.18
C GLY A 306 7.54 -16.15 8.35
N CYS A 307 6.44 -16.90 8.31
CA CYS A 307 6.13 -17.93 9.31
C CYS A 307 7.15 -19.08 9.29
N PHE A 308 7.55 -19.54 8.09
CA PHE A 308 8.56 -20.57 7.94
C PHE A 308 9.90 -20.15 8.56
N LEU A 309 10.39 -18.95 8.24
CA LEU A 309 11.63 -18.41 8.82
C LEU A 309 11.52 -18.23 10.34
N ALA A 310 10.35 -17.86 10.87
CA ALA A 310 10.16 -17.73 12.30
C ALA A 310 10.25 -19.08 13.03
N LEU A 311 9.73 -20.17 12.43
CA LEU A 311 9.86 -21.52 12.97
C LEU A 311 11.32 -21.99 13.02
N THR A 312 12.18 -21.53 12.11
CA THR A 312 13.61 -21.87 12.14
C THR A 312 14.39 -21.11 13.21
N VAL A 313 13.82 -20.04 13.78
CA VAL A 313 14.46 -19.24 14.84
C VAL A 313 14.22 -19.88 16.21
N SER A 314 12.97 -19.87 16.69
CA SER A 314 12.59 -20.55 17.93
C SER A 314 11.07 -20.63 18.05
N GLU A 315 10.56 -21.58 18.83
CA GLU A 315 9.12 -21.69 19.11
C GLU A 315 8.58 -20.43 19.80
N ASN A 316 9.33 -19.89 20.76
CA ASN A 316 8.99 -18.65 21.45
C ASN A 316 8.90 -17.45 20.49
N PHE A 317 9.85 -17.34 19.56
CA PHE A 317 9.82 -16.29 18.54
C PHE A 317 8.63 -16.43 17.60
N PHE A 318 8.30 -17.66 17.17
CA PHE A 318 7.14 -17.92 16.33
C PHE A 318 5.83 -17.53 17.03
N LEU A 319 5.65 -17.88 18.30
CA LEU A 319 4.50 -17.44 19.10
C LEU A 319 4.41 -15.91 19.22
N MET A 320 5.55 -15.23 19.41
CA MET A 320 5.61 -13.78 19.43
C MET A 320 5.24 -13.15 18.09
N LEU A 321 5.63 -13.76 16.97
CA LEU A 321 5.23 -13.33 15.63
C LEU A 321 3.71 -13.50 15.42
N LEU A 322 3.13 -14.62 15.86
CA LEU A 322 1.68 -14.85 15.78
C LEU A 322 0.90 -13.84 16.62
N LEU A 323 1.35 -13.57 17.85
CA LEU A 323 0.75 -12.55 18.71
C LEU A 323 0.86 -11.15 18.08
N TYR A 324 2.03 -10.81 17.53
CA TYR A 324 2.24 -9.57 16.80
C TYR A 324 1.30 -9.45 15.58
N LEU A 325 1.13 -10.52 14.82
CA LEU A 325 0.23 -10.58 13.67
C LEU A 325 -1.22 -10.38 14.09
N ALA A 326 -1.67 -11.08 15.14
CA ALA A 326 -3.02 -10.94 15.69
C ALA A 326 -3.29 -9.51 16.15
N LEU A 327 -2.37 -8.91 16.91
CA LEU A 327 -2.51 -7.53 17.40
C LEU A 327 -2.48 -6.51 16.26
N THR A 328 -1.61 -6.70 15.26
CA THR A 328 -1.55 -5.81 14.09
C THR A 328 -2.83 -5.87 13.26
N SER A 329 -3.39 -7.07 13.06
CA SER A 329 -4.68 -7.25 12.37
C SER A 329 -5.85 -6.65 13.16
N ALA A 330 -5.91 -6.89 14.48
CA ALA A 330 -6.91 -6.29 15.36
C ALA A 330 -6.84 -4.75 15.35
N TYR A 331 -5.62 -4.20 15.33
CA TYR A 331 -5.39 -2.77 15.17
C TYR A 331 -5.95 -2.24 13.85
N SER A 332 -5.66 -2.90 12.73
CA SER A 332 -6.13 -2.47 11.41
C SER A 332 -7.65 -2.51 11.25
N TRP A 333 -8.34 -3.48 11.86
CA TRP A 333 -9.79 -3.60 11.76
C TRP A 333 -10.56 -2.71 12.73
N VAL A 334 -10.20 -2.73 14.01
CA VAL A 334 -11.06 -2.19 15.07
C VAL A 334 -10.31 -1.20 15.97
N LEU A 335 -9.15 -1.57 16.52
CA LEU A 335 -8.55 -0.79 17.61
C LEU A 335 -8.11 0.61 17.16
N LYS A 336 -7.77 0.80 15.88
CA LYS A 336 -7.39 2.12 15.34
C LYS A 336 -8.51 3.18 15.40
N GLN A 337 -9.77 2.75 15.59
CA GLN A 337 -10.94 3.63 15.56
C GLN A 337 -11.15 4.35 16.90
N TYR A 338 -10.71 3.74 18.01
CA TYR A 338 -10.85 4.30 19.35
C TYR A 338 -9.67 5.20 19.71
N ALA A 339 -9.98 6.40 20.21
CA ALA A 339 -8.98 7.34 20.68
C ALA A 339 -8.12 6.74 21.81
N LEU A 340 -6.82 7.05 21.79
CA LEU A 340 -5.78 6.61 22.72
C LEU A 340 -5.47 5.11 22.68
N ILE A 341 -6.45 4.25 22.45
CA ILE A 341 -6.23 2.81 22.25
C ILE A 341 -5.29 2.60 21.06
N ASP A 342 -5.48 3.34 19.97
CA ASP A 342 -4.61 3.28 18.80
C ASP A 342 -3.14 3.59 19.16
N VAL A 343 -2.90 4.61 19.98
CA VAL A 343 -1.57 5.06 20.39
C VAL A 343 -0.95 4.02 21.32
N LEU A 344 -1.69 3.54 22.32
CA LEU A 344 -1.23 2.51 23.26
C LEU A 344 -0.87 1.21 22.52
N VAL A 345 -1.70 0.79 21.56
CA VAL A 345 -1.43 -0.40 20.74
C VAL A 345 -0.21 -0.20 19.85
N LEU A 346 -0.02 0.99 19.26
CA LEU A 346 1.19 1.29 18.49
C LEU A 346 2.45 1.19 19.36
N SER A 347 2.42 1.72 20.59
CA SER A 347 3.52 1.59 21.55
C SER A 347 3.79 0.14 21.92
N LEU A 348 2.73 -0.63 22.20
CA LEU A 348 2.83 -2.06 22.49
C LEU A 348 3.43 -2.84 21.32
N LEU A 349 3.05 -2.55 20.07
CA LEU A 349 3.63 -3.16 18.87
C LEU A 349 5.14 -2.87 18.72
N TYR A 350 5.62 -1.72 19.20
CA TYR A 350 7.06 -1.44 19.23
C TYR A 350 7.78 -2.24 20.33
N ILE A 351 7.20 -2.34 21.53
CA ILE A 351 7.75 -3.15 22.63
C ILE A 351 7.79 -4.64 22.24
N MET A 352 6.73 -5.14 21.61
CA MET A 352 6.63 -6.52 21.11
C MET A 352 7.79 -6.89 20.18
N ARG A 353 8.34 -5.95 19.41
CA ARG A 353 9.52 -6.21 18.57
C ARG A 353 10.78 -6.40 19.39
N ILE A 354 10.96 -5.63 20.45
CA ILE A 354 12.09 -5.79 21.37
C ILE A 354 11.99 -7.15 22.06
N LEU A 355 10.81 -7.52 22.54
CA LEU A 355 10.55 -8.82 23.17
C LEU A 355 10.72 -9.99 22.18
N ALA A 356 10.27 -9.84 20.94
CA ALA A 356 10.50 -10.83 19.90
C ALA A 356 12.00 -10.98 19.60
N GLY A 357 12.75 -9.87 19.54
CA GLY A 357 14.21 -9.90 19.44
C GLY A 357 14.85 -10.68 20.59
N SER A 358 14.38 -10.45 21.82
CA SER A 358 14.85 -11.14 23.03
C SER A 358 14.61 -12.64 22.94
N ALA A 359 13.43 -13.05 22.49
CA ALA A 359 13.08 -14.46 22.25
C ALA A 359 13.86 -15.11 21.10
N ALA A 360 14.33 -14.33 20.13
CA ALA A 360 15.10 -14.84 18.98
C ALA A 360 16.57 -15.15 19.33
N VAL A 361 17.17 -14.37 20.24
CA VAL A 361 18.58 -14.54 20.64
C VAL A 361 18.77 -15.10 22.05
N GLU A 362 17.66 -15.41 22.75
CA GLU A 362 17.63 -15.95 24.13
C GLU A 362 18.34 -15.04 25.14
N ILE A 363 18.14 -13.72 24.99
CA ILE A 363 18.73 -12.71 25.88
C ILE A 363 17.61 -11.97 26.61
N SER A 364 17.58 -12.09 27.94
CA SER A 364 16.63 -11.37 28.78
C SER A 364 16.80 -9.86 28.66
N THR A 365 15.72 -9.13 28.40
CA THR A 365 15.74 -7.66 28.37
C THR A 365 15.48 -7.08 29.75
N SER A 366 16.25 -6.06 30.13
CA SER A 366 16.05 -5.32 31.39
C SER A 366 14.64 -4.75 31.47
N SER A 367 14.00 -4.90 32.64
CA SER A 367 12.67 -4.33 32.91
C SER A 367 12.70 -2.81 32.75
N TRP A 368 13.76 -2.14 33.19
CA TRP A 368 13.93 -0.68 33.04
C TRP A 368 14.02 -0.27 31.56
N LEU A 369 14.73 -1.04 30.73
CA LEU A 369 14.80 -0.80 29.29
C LEU A 369 13.43 -0.92 28.61
N LEU A 370 12.61 -1.90 29.03
CA LEU A 370 11.26 -2.08 28.49
C LEU A 370 10.34 -0.92 28.88
N VAL A 371 10.38 -0.48 30.15
CA VAL A 371 9.57 0.66 30.63
C VAL A 371 10.02 1.96 29.95
N PHE A 372 11.33 2.19 29.82
CA PHE A 372 11.89 3.31 29.05
C PHE A 372 11.35 3.31 27.62
N SER A 373 11.46 2.15 26.94
CA SER A 373 11.00 1.98 25.57
C SER A 373 9.49 2.21 25.45
N ALA A 374 8.70 1.76 26.42
CA ALA A 374 7.26 1.96 26.43
C ALA A 374 6.88 3.44 26.40
N PHE A 375 7.46 4.25 27.30
CA PHE A 375 7.20 5.68 27.35
C PHE A 375 7.76 6.43 26.13
N MET A 376 8.94 6.04 25.64
CA MET A 376 9.51 6.59 24.41
C MET A 376 8.57 6.36 23.22
N PHE A 377 8.12 5.12 23.01
CA PHE A 377 7.23 4.80 21.90
C PHE A 377 5.82 5.34 22.08
N LEU A 378 5.35 5.56 23.31
CA LEU A 378 4.11 6.29 23.59
C LEU A 378 4.22 7.74 23.14
N SER A 379 5.30 8.42 23.51
CA SER A 379 5.59 9.78 23.02
C SER A 379 5.64 9.83 21.49
N LEU A 380 6.39 8.92 20.83
CA LEU A 380 6.48 8.91 19.37
C LEU A 380 5.15 8.55 18.69
N ALA A 381 4.36 7.65 19.25
CA ALA A 381 3.02 7.36 18.73
C ALA A 381 2.10 8.59 18.82
N LEU A 382 2.18 9.36 19.91
CA LEU A 382 1.45 10.62 20.07
C LEU A 382 1.95 11.70 19.09
N VAL A 383 3.26 11.79 18.85
CA VAL A 383 3.82 12.67 17.81
C VAL A 383 3.18 12.41 16.45
N LYS A 384 3.09 11.14 16.05
CA LYS A 384 2.43 10.74 14.80
C LYS A 384 0.96 11.16 14.77
N ARG A 385 0.26 10.99 15.89
CA ARG A 385 -1.16 11.35 15.99
C ARG A 385 -1.37 12.85 15.90
N CYS A 386 -0.57 13.63 16.63
CA CYS A 386 -0.62 15.09 16.62
C CYS A 386 -0.24 15.65 15.23
N SER A 387 0.77 15.10 14.56
CA SER A 387 1.13 15.56 13.21
C SER A 387 0.04 15.30 12.18
N GLU A 388 -0.63 14.15 12.25
CA GLU A 388 -1.80 13.86 11.41
C GLU A 388 -2.95 14.85 11.67
N LEU A 389 -3.23 15.19 12.93
CA LEU A 389 -4.27 16.17 13.31
C LEU A 389 -3.94 17.59 12.82
N VAL A 390 -2.70 18.06 13.00
CA VAL A 390 -2.25 19.37 12.53
C VAL A 390 -2.33 19.45 11.01
N ALA A 391 -1.85 18.43 10.29
CA ALA A 391 -1.90 18.40 8.83
C ALA A 391 -3.34 18.36 8.30
N PHE A 392 -4.26 17.69 9.01
CA PHE A 392 -5.65 17.59 8.60
C PHE A 392 -6.41 18.92 8.77
N HIS A 393 -6.14 19.64 9.87
CA HIS A 393 -6.68 20.97 10.11
C HIS A 393 -6.22 21.99 9.06
N GLN A 394 -4.96 21.92 8.61
CA GLN A 394 -4.43 22.78 7.53
C GLN A 394 -5.16 22.60 6.19
N ILE A 395 -5.83 21.46 5.97
CA ILE A 395 -6.59 21.16 4.74
C ILE A 395 -8.09 21.53 4.90
N GLY A 396 -8.47 22.18 6.02
CA GLY A 396 -9.84 22.67 6.25
C GLY A 396 -10.85 21.58 6.61
N LYS A 397 -10.39 20.44 7.13
CA LYS A 397 -11.28 19.35 7.60
C LYS A 397 -11.20 19.22 9.12
N GLU A 398 -12.33 18.99 9.78
CA GLU A 398 -12.43 19.01 11.26
C GLU A 398 -12.27 17.64 11.95
N VAL A 399 -12.60 16.53 11.26
CA VAL A 399 -12.59 15.17 11.84
C VAL A 399 -11.77 14.20 11.00
N LEU A 400 -10.83 13.49 11.62
CA LEU A 400 -10.06 12.45 10.95
C LEU A 400 -10.96 11.27 10.56
N GLN A 401 -11.11 11.00 9.27
CA GLN A 401 -11.91 9.87 8.81
C GLN A 401 -11.42 8.53 9.37
N GLY A 402 -12.35 7.78 9.97
CA GLY A 402 -12.13 6.44 10.52
C GLY A 402 -11.49 6.39 11.91
N ARG A 403 -11.41 7.53 12.62
CA ARG A 403 -10.82 7.62 13.96
C ARG A 403 -11.50 8.71 14.80
N ASP A 404 -11.70 8.44 16.08
CA ASP A 404 -12.41 9.35 17.00
C ASP A 404 -11.50 10.46 17.57
N TYR A 405 -10.89 11.27 16.68
CA TYR A 405 -10.04 12.40 17.06
C TYR A 405 -10.49 13.70 16.42
N ARG A 406 -10.44 14.77 17.21
CA ARG A 406 -10.74 16.15 16.81
C ARG A 406 -9.51 17.03 17.00
N PHE A 407 -9.45 18.13 16.25
CA PHE A 407 -8.34 19.08 16.38
C PHE A 407 -8.24 19.67 17.80
N THR A 408 -9.37 19.86 18.49
CA THR A 408 -9.45 20.33 19.88
C THR A 408 -8.71 19.43 20.87
N ASP A 409 -8.58 18.13 20.57
CA ASP A 409 -7.98 17.14 21.47
C ASP A 409 -6.46 17.35 21.61
N LEU A 410 -5.85 18.11 20.68
CA LEU A 410 -4.43 18.50 20.77
C LEU A 410 -4.08 19.14 22.11
N VAL A 411 -5.00 19.88 22.73
CA VAL A 411 -4.81 20.49 24.06
C VAL A 411 -4.47 19.44 25.13
N VAL A 412 -4.99 18.22 25.00
CA VAL A 412 -4.69 17.09 25.89
C VAL A 412 -3.52 16.25 25.38
N LEU A 413 -3.41 16.08 24.06
CA LEU A 413 -2.39 15.21 23.46
C LEU A 413 -0.97 15.81 23.53
N TRP A 414 -0.79 17.13 23.44
CA TRP A 414 0.53 17.75 23.58
C TRP A 414 1.13 17.50 24.98
N PRO A 415 0.44 17.82 26.10
CA PRO A 415 0.98 17.55 27.43
C PRO A 415 1.16 16.05 27.70
N LEU A 416 0.24 15.20 27.23
CA LEU A 416 0.35 13.75 27.40
C LEU A 416 1.61 13.20 26.72
N GLY A 417 1.90 13.69 25.51
CA GLY A 417 3.07 13.28 24.75
C GLY A 417 4.40 13.75 25.33
N LEU A 418 4.49 15.03 25.73
CA LEU A 418 5.65 15.57 26.43
C LEU A 418 5.84 14.91 27.80
N GLY A 419 4.75 14.65 28.54
CA GLY A 419 4.78 13.92 29.81
C GLY A 419 5.32 12.50 29.65
N SER A 420 4.92 11.81 28.57
CA SER A 420 5.47 10.49 28.22
C SER A 420 6.96 10.57 27.89
N ALA A 421 7.40 11.59 27.15
CA ALA A 421 8.81 11.82 26.83
C ALA A 421 9.66 12.07 28.09
N LEU A 422 9.19 12.90 29.01
CA LEU A 422 9.87 13.16 30.28
C LEU A 422 9.89 11.93 31.19
N SER A 423 8.79 11.17 31.23
CA SER A 423 8.73 9.90 31.98
C SER A 423 9.74 8.89 31.47
N ALA A 424 9.92 8.78 30.14
CA ALA A 424 10.98 7.98 29.56
C ALA A 424 12.36 8.42 30.07
N LEU A 425 12.66 9.71 30.08
CA LEU A 425 13.96 10.22 30.53
C LEU A 425 14.22 9.95 32.02
N VAL A 426 13.20 10.07 32.87
CA VAL A 426 13.31 9.70 34.30
C VAL A 426 13.62 8.21 34.44
N VAL A 427 12.91 7.36 33.70
CA VAL A 427 13.16 5.90 33.70
C VAL A 427 14.53 5.57 33.14
N PHE A 428 15.03 6.34 32.16
CA PHE A 428 16.39 6.18 31.66
C PHE A 428 17.44 6.50 32.73
N GLY A 429 17.20 7.51 33.58
CA GLY A 429 18.02 7.74 34.77
C GLY A 429 18.06 6.53 35.70
N LEU A 430 16.90 5.95 36.01
CA LEU A 430 16.81 4.71 36.82
C LEU A 430 17.51 3.52 36.16
N PHE A 431 17.46 3.44 34.82
CA PHE A 431 18.19 2.44 34.05
C PHE A 431 19.70 2.59 34.18
N ILE A 432 20.24 3.83 34.21
CA ILE A 432 21.67 4.08 34.41
C ILE A 432 22.11 3.55 35.77
N ASP A 433 21.33 3.78 36.82
CA ASP A 433 21.66 3.39 38.19
C ASP A 433 21.39 1.90 38.51
N ALA A 434 20.77 1.16 37.59
CA ALA A 434 20.46 -0.25 37.79
C ALA A 434 21.74 -1.12 37.89
N PRO A 435 21.81 -2.10 38.81
CA PRO A 435 23.01 -2.93 39.00
C PRO A 435 23.45 -3.67 37.73
N GLU A 436 22.50 -4.14 36.92
CA GLU A 436 22.82 -4.84 35.67
C GLU A 436 23.48 -3.90 34.66
N THR A 437 23.06 -2.63 34.62
CA THR A 437 23.65 -1.61 33.74
C THR A 437 25.03 -1.21 34.25
N GLN A 438 25.18 -0.98 35.55
CA GLN A 438 26.47 -0.64 36.16
C GLN A 438 27.53 -1.71 35.89
N ALA A 439 27.16 -2.99 35.92
CA ALA A 439 28.05 -4.09 35.59
C ALA A 439 28.43 -4.16 34.10
N CYS A 440 27.58 -3.64 33.21
CA CYS A 440 27.79 -3.69 31.77
C CYS A 440 28.67 -2.57 31.23
N TYR A 441 28.81 -1.42 31.91
CA TYR A 441 29.51 -0.24 31.39
C TYR A 441 30.75 0.10 32.22
N ALA A 442 31.85 0.48 31.56
CA ALA A 442 33.08 0.89 32.25
C ALA A 442 32.92 2.22 33.01
N THR A 443 32.20 3.18 32.42
CA THR A 443 31.88 4.47 33.04
C THR A 443 30.39 4.81 32.83
N PRO A 444 29.47 4.26 33.65
CA PRO A 444 28.03 4.41 33.47
C PRO A 444 27.54 5.87 33.50
N HIS A 445 28.20 6.75 34.26
CA HIS A 445 27.84 8.17 34.34
C HIS A 445 27.88 8.91 33.00
N LEU A 446 28.67 8.43 32.02
CA LEU A 446 28.69 9.02 30.68
C LEU A 446 27.37 8.84 29.92
N LEU A 447 26.51 7.91 30.34
CA LEU A 447 25.16 7.75 29.78
C LEU A 447 24.26 8.96 30.07
N TRP A 448 24.58 9.81 31.05
CA TRP A 448 23.85 11.07 31.24
C TRP A 448 23.98 12.02 30.04
N PHE A 449 25.08 11.97 29.29
CA PHE A 449 25.18 12.70 28.01
C PHE A 449 24.22 12.16 26.95
N ALA A 450 23.97 10.84 26.95
CA ALA A 450 22.92 10.27 26.10
C ALA A 450 21.52 10.76 26.53
N ALA A 451 21.27 10.92 27.84
CA ALA A 451 20.03 11.49 28.36
C ALA A 451 19.82 12.94 27.85
N ILE A 452 20.86 13.77 27.87
CA ILE A 452 20.83 15.13 27.29
C ILE A 452 20.50 15.08 25.79
N GLY A 453 21.10 14.15 25.05
CA GLY A 453 20.79 13.90 23.65
C GLY A 453 19.31 13.55 23.43
N PHE A 454 18.74 12.65 24.24
CA PHE A 454 17.33 12.30 24.19
C PHE A 454 16.42 13.50 24.50
N ILE A 455 16.75 14.31 25.51
CA ILE A 455 16.01 15.55 25.84
C ILE A 455 15.95 16.47 24.63
N TYR A 456 17.10 16.79 24.04
CA TYR A 456 17.16 17.67 22.88
C TYR A 456 16.36 17.11 21.70
N TRP A 457 16.55 15.83 21.40
CA TRP A 457 15.90 15.18 20.27
C TRP A 457 14.37 15.15 20.43
N LEU A 458 13.86 14.72 21.59
CA LEU A 458 12.43 14.65 21.87
C LEU A 458 11.80 16.05 21.85
N ALA A 459 12.43 17.03 22.50
CA ALA A 459 11.95 18.42 22.47
C ALA A 459 11.88 18.95 21.03
N ARG A 460 12.91 18.71 20.22
CA ARG A 460 12.95 19.13 18.81
C ARG A 460 11.88 18.46 17.97
N VAL A 461 11.65 17.16 18.16
CA VAL A 461 10.56 16.42 17.49
C VAL A 461 9.20 17.01 17.84
N TRP A 462 8.93 17.28 19.11
CA TRP A 462 7.66 17.88 19.56
C TRP A 462 7.46 19.30 19.02
N ILE A 463 8.50 20.14 19.01
CA ILE A 463 8.46 21.49 18.41
C ILE A 463 8.17 21.43 16.89
N LYS A 464 8.82 20.51 16.17
CA LYS A 464 8.58 20.35 14.72
C LYS A 464 7.17 19.87 14.40
N THR A 465 6.62 19.04 15.29
CA THR A 465 5.25 18.54 15.18
C THR A 465 4.24 19.67 15.39
N SER A 466 4.43 20.53 16.39
CA SER A 466 3.51 21.65 16.65
C SER A 466 3.52 22.71 15.54
N ARG A 467 4.65 22.85 14.84
CA ARG A 467 4.77 23.71 13.65
C ARG A 467 4.18 23.11 12.38
N GLY A 468 3.71 21.86 12.41
CA GLY A 468 3.21 21.16 11.22
C GLY A 468 4.29 20.76 10.22
N GLU A 469 5.56 20.78 10.61
CA GLU A 469 6.70 20.40 9.76
C GLU A 469 6.95 18.88 9.75
N MET A 470 6.28 18.14 10.63
CA MET A 470 6.35 16.68 10.71
C MET A 470 5.34 16.04 9.75
N HIS A 471 5.82 15.50 8.63
CA HIS A 471 4.96 14.86 7.61
C HIS A 471 5.11 13.33 7.55
N ASP A 472 6.21 12.82 8.07
CA ASP A 472 6.57 11.40 8.03
C ASP A 472 6.35 10.73 9.40
N ASP A 473 6.38 9.40 9.41
CA ASP A 473 6.44 8.62 10.65
C ASP A 473 7.68 9.03 11.47
N PRO A 474 7.61 9.19 12.80
CA PRO A 474 8.71 9.70 13.61
C PRO A 474 10.03 8.93 13.44
N VAL A 475 9.95 7.62 13.23
CA VAL A 475 11.13 6.77 12.99
C VAL A 475 11.76 7.08 11.63
N THR A 476 10.93 7.35 10.61
CA THR A 476 11.41 7.76 9.28
C THR A 476 11.99 9.16 9.31
N TYR A 477 11.35 10.08 10.06
CA TYR A 477 11.87 11.43 10.29
C TYR A 477 13.26 11.39 10.94
N ALA A 478 13.45 10.55 11.96
CA ALA A 478 14.72 10.41 12.67
C ALA A 478 15.92 10.09 11.74
N ILE A 479 15.67 9.36 10.65
CA ILE A 479 16.70 8.98 9.67
C ILE A 479 16.88 10.02 8.58
N LYS A 480 15.82 10.64 8.10
CA LYS A 480 15.92 11.63 7.01
C LYS A 480 16.48 12.96 7.51
N ASP A 481 16.06 13.38 8.71
CA ASP A 481 16.42 14.69 9.25
C ASP A 481 17.89 14.69 9.75
N PRO A 482 18.73 15.64 9.28
CA PRO A 482 20.15 15.69 9.64
C PRO A 482 20.39 15.94 11.13
N GLY A 483 19.58 16.78 11.79
CA GLY A 483 19.74 17.06 13.21
C GLY A 483 19.45 15.84 14.09
N SER A 484 18.45 15.04 13.71
CA SER A 484 18.11 13.78 14.37
C SER A 484 19.23 12.77 14.20
N ARG A 485 19.78 12.61 12.98
CA ARG A 485 20.92 11.73 12.73
C ARG A 485 22.13 12.09 13.56
N ILE A 486 22.51 13.37 13.62
CA ILE A 486 23.65 13.84 14.43
C ILE A 486 23.42 13.52 15.91
N THR A 487 22.22 13.79 16.44
CA THR A 487 21.92 13.56 17.86
C THR A 487 21.93 12.06 18.20
N ILE A 488 21.30 11.22 17.38
CA ILE A 488 21.28 9.76 17.58
C ILE A 488 22.70 9.19 17.46
N PHE A 489 23.49 9.66 16.49
CA PHE A 489 24.88 9.24 16.33
C PHE A 489 25.72 9.62 17.57
N ALA A 490 25.54 10.83 18.11
CA ALA A 490 26.18 11.24 19.36
C ALA A 490 25.78 10.36 20.54
N ILE A 491 24.49 10.01 20.68
CA ILE A 491 23.99 9.08 21.71
C ILE A 491 24.69 7.71 21.60
N ILE A 492 24.79 7.17 20.38
CA ILE A 492 25.45 5.88 20.12
C ILE A 492 26.93 5.94 20.48
N ILE A 493 27.66 6.98 20.03
CA ILE A 493 29.07 7.17 20.37
C ILE A 493 29.25 7.26 21.88
N MET A 494 28.47 8.09 22.57
CA MET A 494 28.57 8.24 24.02
C MET A 494 28.29 6.92 24.76
N SER A 495 27.34 6.13 24.27
CA SER A 495 27.05 4.80 24.83
C SER A 495 28.22 3.82 24.63
N LEU A 496 28.89 3.86 23.48
CA LEU A 496 30.08 3.04 23.21
C LEU A 496 31.28 3.51 24.05
N VAL A 497 31.47 4.83 24.20
CA VAL A 497 32.52 5.38 25.05
C VAL A 497 32.31 4.98 26.51
N ALA A 498 31.07 5.12 27.02
CA ALA A 498 30.69 4.67 28.36
C ALA A 498 30.99 3.17 28.59
N ARG A 499 30.89 2.34 27.53
CA ARG A 499 31.12 0.90 27.61
C ARG A 499 32.62 0.55 27.72
N TYR A 500 33.45 1.14 26.86
CA TYR A 500 34.83 0.68 26.64
C TYR A 500 35.90 1.54 27.33
N PHE A 501 35.60 2.81 27.62
CA PHE A 501 36.57 3.70 28.25
C PHE A 501 36.25 3.85 29.73
N ALA A 502 37.17 3.39 30.58
CA ALA A 502 37.20 3.72 31.99
C ALA A 502 37.85 5.10 32.13
N TYR A 503 37.07 6.12 32.46
CA TYR A 503 37.59 7.46 32.73
C TYR A 503 37.50 7.72 34.24
N SER A 504 38.64 7.93 34.90
CA SER A 504 38.73 8.35 36.29
C SER A 504 38.41 9.84 36.44
N LEU A 505 37.22 10.27 36.00
CA LEU A 505 36.81 11.68 36.01
C LEU A 505 36.29 12.14 37.40
N PHE A 506 36.10 11.20 38.33
CA PHE A 506 35.65 11.46 39.71
C PHE A 506 36.39 10.54 40.69
N SER A 507 37.71 10.74 40.84
CA SER A 507 38.47 10.29 42.01
C SER A 507 38.75 11.46 42.92
#